data_AF-A0A950E230-F1
#
_entry.id   AF-A0A950E230-F1
#
_cell.length_a   1.000
_cell.length_b   1.000
_cell.length_c   1.000
_cell.angle_alpha   90.00
_cell.angle_beta   90.00
_cell.angle_gamma   90.00
#
_symmetry.space_group_name_H-M   'P 1'
#
loop_
_entity.id
_entity.type
_entity.pdbx_description
1 polymer ?
#
loop_
_entity_poly.entity_id
_entity_poly.type
_entity_poly.pdbx_seq_one_letter_code
_entity_poly.pdbx_strand_id
1 'polypeptide(L)'
;MLQERLAAFGFVVPEIAAQITEPSQIDFRALYWLLVPPPRGAGRAVLIGDAAHTTTPHMAWGLGLAIEDGLVLAHLVAEGVTARGGRPPSSRDTPRFPRCEAAPRG
;
A
#
# COMPACT_ATOMS: atom_id res chain seq x y z
N MET A 1 3.97 26.84 7.82
CA MET A 1 3.24 25.91 8.71
C MET A 1 2.00 25.35 7.99
N LEU A 2 1.44 24.19 8.41
CA LEU A 2 0.23 23.61 7.78
C LEU A 2 -0.96 24.58 7.79
N GLN A 3 -1.15 25.31 8.89
CA GLN A 3 -2.21 26.31 9.05
C GLN A 3 -2.16 27.42 7.97
N GLU A 4 -0.97 27.87 7.59
CA GLU A 4 -0.80 28.85 6.51
C GLU A 4 -1.22 28.29 5.15
N ARG A 5 -1.00 26.99 4.90
CA ARG A 5 -1.44 26.32 3.66
C ARG A 5 -2.96 26.16 3.63
N LEU A 6 -3.59 26.03 4.79
CA LEU A 6 -5.04 25.92 4.92
C LEU A 6 -5.76 27.27 4.80
N ALA A 7 -5.07 28.40 4.98
CA ALA A 7 -5.64 29.75 4.91
C ALA A 7 -6.25 30.11 3.55
N ALA A 8 -5.83 29.42 2.48
CA ALA A 8 -6.40 29.60 1.13
C ALA A 8 -7.81 28.98 0.98
N PHE A 9 -8.28 28.19 1.95
CA PHE A 9 -9.55 27.48 1.90
C PHE A 9 -10.58 28.11 2.87
N GLY A 10 -11.80 28.34 2.38
CA GLY A 10 -12.91 28.87 3.17
C GLY A 10 -13.78 27.79 3.82
N PHE A 11 -15.03 28.16 4.15
CA PHE A 11 -16.02 27.27 4.78
C PHE A 11 -15.54 26.74 6.13
N VAL A 12 -15.59 25.42 6.37
CA VAL A 12 -15.24 24.77 7.64
C VAL A 12 -13.73 24.67 7.88
N VAL A 13 -12.90 24.95 6.86
CA VAL A 13 -11.45 24.72 6.95
C VAL A 13 -10.76 25.57 8.03
N PRO A 14 -11.07 26.87 8.23
CA PRO A 14 -10.51 27.65 9.33
C PRO A 14 -10.87 27.09 10.73
N GLU A 15 -12.09 26.59 10.91
CA GLU A 15 -12.54 25.99 12.18
C GLU A 15 -11.78 24.70 12.49
N ILE A 16 -11.53 23.87 11.47
CA ILE A 16 -10.72 22.65 11.60
C ILE A 16 -9.26 23.02 11.86
N ALA A 17 -8.71 24.00 11.15
CA ALA A 17 -7.32 24.43 11.33
C ALA A 17 -7.06 24.95 12.75
N ALA A 18 -8.04 25.60 13.38
CA ALA A 18 -7.97 26.06 14.77
C ALA A 18 -7.94 24.91 15.80
N GLN A 19 -8.42 23.71 15.45
CA GLN A 19 -8.36 22.51 16.31
C GLN A 19 -7.00 21.81 16.27
N ILE A 20 -6.14 22.16 15.32
CA ILE A 20 -4.78 21.63 15.21
C ILE A 20 -3.89 22.48 16.12
N THR A 21 -3.84 22.11 17.39
CA THR A 21 -3.12 22.82 18.46
C THR A 21 -1.67 22.37 18.61
N GLU A 22 -1.39 21.10 18.31
CA GLU A 22 -0.11 20.46 18.53
C GLU A 22 0.40 19.75 17.27
N PRO A 23 1.70 19.82 16.94
CA PRO A 23 2.27 19.14 15.77
C PRO A 23 2.04 17.62 15.74
N SER A 24 1.90 16.97 16.90
CA SER A 24 1.65 15.54 17.03
C SER A 24 0.28 15.09 16.51
N GLN A 25 -0.66 16.03 16.31
CA GLN A 25 -1.97 15.76 15.72
C GLN A 25 -1.91 15.65 14.18
N ILE A 26 -0.77 15.98 13.58
CA ILE A 26 -0.59 16.02 12.13
C ILE A 26 0.28 14.85 11.69
N ASP A 27 -0.30 13.95 10.90
CA ASP A 27 0.46 12.97 10.15
C ASP A 27 0.62 13.43 8.70
N PHE A 28 1.70 14.15 8.42
CA PHE A 28 2.00 14.65 7.08
C PHE A 28 3.06 13.77 6.40
N ARG A 29 2.64 13.01 5.38
CA ARG A 29 3.53 12.16 4.58
C ARG A 29 3.32 12.41 3.10
N ALA A 30 4.39 12.32 2.33
CA ALA A 30 4.29 12.31 0.88
C ALA A 30 3.52 11.06 0.44
N LEU A 31 2.62 11.25 -0.54
CA LEU A 31 1.88 10.15 -1.14
C LEU A 31 2.75 9.53 -2.23
N TYR A 32 2.99 8.23 -2.11
CA TYR A 32 3.75 7.47 -3.08
C TYR A 32 2.86 6.45 -3.75
N TRP A 33 3.12 6.22 -5.03
CA TRP A 33 2.64 5.05 -5.74
C TRP A 33 3.84 4.18 -6.08
N LEU A 34 3.76 2.89 -5.78
CA LEU A 34 4.83 1.95 -6.08
C LEU A 34 4.22 0.58 -6.40
N LEU A 35 4.66 -0.02 -7.50
CA LEU A 35 4.41 -1.42 -7.81
C LEU A 35 5.74 -2.12 -8.04
N VAL A 36 6.08 -3.07 -7.17
CA VAL A 36 7.32 -3.84 -7.30
C VAL A 36 7.13 -4.91 -8.38
N PRO A 37 7.94 -4.90 -9.45
CA PRO A 37 7.84 -5.91 -10.50
C PRO A 37 8.28 -7.27 -9.97
N PRO A 38 7.77 -8.39 -10.53
CA PRO A 38 8.30 -9.70 -10.23
C PRO A 38 9.77 -9.83 -10.70
N PRO A 39 10.61 -10.64 -10.04
CA PRO A 39 10.30 -11.44 -8.84
C PRO A 39 10.27 -10.58 -7.56
N ARG A 40 9.25 -10.75 -6.71
CA ARG A 40 9.03 -10.00 -5.46
C ARG A 40 9.55 -10.71 -4.20
N GLY A 41 10.50 -11.63 -4.37
CA GLY A 41 11.01 -12.45 -3.28
C GLY A 41 12.45 -12.88 -3.51
N ALA A 42 13.15 -13.13 -2.41
CA ALA A 42 14.54 -13.55 -2.40
C ALA A 42 14.74 -14.60 -1.30
N GLY A 43 15.24 -15.78 -1.68
CA GLY A 43 15.41 -16.90 -0.76
C GLY A 43 14.09 -17.24 -0.06
N ARG A 44 14.04 -17.05 1.26
CA ARG A 44 12.86 -17.31 2.11
C ARG A 44 11.97 -16.11 2.40
N ALA A 45 12.23 -14.97 1.78
CA ALA A 45 11.47 -13.73 1.99
C ALA A 45 10.64 -13.37 0.75
N VAL A 46 9.44 -12.82 0.98
CA VAL A 46 8.55 -12.31 -0.06
C VAL A 46 7.97 -10.97 0.39
N LEU A 47 7.83 -10.02 -0.54
CA LEU A 47 7.19 -8.73 -0.32
C LEU A 47 5.68 -8.84 -0.53
N ILE A 48 4.92 -8.24 0.38
CA ILE A 48 3.45 -8.15 0.35
C ILE A 48 2.97 -6.78 0.84
N GLY A 49 1.71 -6.45 0.61
CA GLY A 49 1.09 -5.19 1.07
C GLY A 49 1.77 -3.97 0.46
N ASP A 50 1.83 -2.87 1.22
CA ASP A 50 2.45 -1.62 0.77
C ASP A 50 3.91 -1.80 0.32
N ALA A 51 4.66 -2.76 0.89
CA ALA A 51 6.03 -3.06 0.48
C ALA A 51 6.13 -3.63 -0.96
N ALA A 52 5.03 -4.15 -1.51
CA ALA A 52 4.94 -4.69 -2.86
C ALA A 52 4.11 -3.81 -3.80
N HIS A 53 3.06 -3.15 -3.30
CA HIS A 53 2.08 -2.43 -4.12
C HIS A 53 1.44 -1.24 -3.40
N THR A 54 2.26 -0.31 -2.89
CA THR A 54 1.75 0.95 -2.32
C THR A 54 0.81 1.66 -3.30
N THR A 55 -0.44 1.86 -2.89
CA THR A 55 -1.44 2.64 -3.63
C THR A 55 -1.62 4.02 -3.02
N THR A 56 -2.03 5.01 -3.81
CA THR A 56 -2.46 6.30 -3.27
C THR A 56 -3.76 6.15 -2.46
N PRO A 57 -3.94 6.88 -1.35
CA PRO A 57 -5.04 6.68 -0.42
C PRO A 57 -6.41 6.97 -1.03
N HIS A 58 -6.47 7.69 -2.15
CA HIS A 58 -7.73 8.01 -2.86
C HIS A 58 -8.52 6.78 -3.28
N MET A 59 -7.85 5.64 -3.53
CA MET A 59 -8.54 4.41 -3.88
C MET A 59 -8.99 3.60 -2.66
N ALA A 60 -8.44 3.84 -1.47
CA ALA A 60 -8.69 3.04 -0.27
C ALA A 60 -8.50 1.51 -0.45
N TRP A 61 -7.65 1.09 -1.40
CA TRP A 61 -7.47 -0.33 -1.75
C TRP A 61 -6.27 -1.00 -1.08
N GLY A 62 -5.33 -0.25 -0.49
CA GLY A 62 -4.10 -0.79 0.11
C GLY A 62 -4.37 -1.89 1.16
N LEU A 63 -5.36 -1.69 2.03
CA LEU A 63 -5.75 -2.69 3.03
C LEU A 63 -6.29 -3.97 2.38
N GLY A 64 -7.17 -3.84 1.38
CA GLY A 64 -7.74 -4.98 0.68
C GLY A 64 -6.68 -5.81 -0.03
N LEU A 65 -5.74 -5.14 -0.71
CA LEU A 65 -4.61 -5.79 -1.37
C LEU A 65 -3.70 -6.52 -0.37
N ALA A 66 -3.43 -5.92 0.80
CA ALA A 66 -2.63 -6.54 1.85
C ALA A 66 -3.31 -7.78 2.47
N ILE A 67 -4.63 -7.76 2.64
CA ILE A 67 -5.40 -8.92 3.15
C ILE A 67 -5.39 -10.05 2.12
N GLU A 68 -5.67 -9.75 0.86
CA GLU A 68 -5.62 -10.73 -0.22
C GLU A 68 -4.22 -11.37 -0.28
N ASP A 69 -3.16 -10.56 -0.15
CA ASP A 69 -1.76 -10.97 -0.01
C ASP A 69 -1.52 -12.03 1.04
N GLY A 70 -1.90 -11.72 2.29
CA GLY A 70 -1.77 -12.63 3.41
C GLY A 70 -2.50 -13.96 3.19
N LEU A 71 -3.70 -13.91 2.60
CA LEU A 71 -4.51 -15.10 2.37
C LEU A 71 -3.83 -16.11 1.44
N VAL A 72 -3.32 -15.67 0.27
CA VAL A 72 -2.63 -16.61 -0.63
C VAL A 72 -1.29 -17.05 -0.05
N LEU A 73 -0.57 -16.16 0.65
CA LEU A 73 0.68 -16.57 1.30
C LEU A 73 0.43 -17.68 2.32
N ALA A 74 -0.61 -17.56 3.15
CA ALA A 74 -1.01 -18.59 4.09
C ALA A 74 -1.38 -19.91 3.38
N HIS A 75 -2.12 -19.83 2.27
CA HIS A 75 -2.48 -21.01 1.49
C HIS A 75 -1.25 -21.72 0.91
N LEU A 76 -0.34 -20.99 0.27
CA LEU A 76 0.91 -21.53 -0.28
C LEU A 76 1.76 -22.20 0.80
N VAL A 77 1.87 -21.58 1.98
CA VAL A 77 2.60 -22.17 3.12
C VAL A 77 1.92 -23.47 3.59
N ALA A 78 0.59 -23.49 3.67
CA ALA A 78 -0.17 -24.68 4.05
C ALA A 78 -0.02 -25.84 3.04
N GLU A 79 0.09 -25.52 1.74
CA GLU A 79 0.34 -26.50 0.67
C GLU A 79 1.78 -27.02 0.64
N GLY A 80 2.64 -26.57 1.55
CA GLY A 80 4.03 -27.00 1.61
C GLY A 80 4.91 -26.34 0.55
N VAL A 81 4.44 -25.24 -0.07
CA VAL A 81 5.30 -24.38 -0.90
C VAL A 81 6.30 -23.72 0.03
N THR A 82 7.46 -24.36 0.17
CA THR A 82 8.57 -23.79 0.91
C THR A 82 9.40 -22.93 -0.02
N ALA A 83 9.91 -21.83 0.52
CA ALA A 83 10.77 -20.93 -0.22
C ALA A 83 12.19 -21.49 -0.50
N ARG A 84 12.38 -22.82 -0.44
CA ARG A 84 13.63 -23.51 -0.75
C ARG A 84 13.55 -24.09 -2.17
N GLY A 85 14.25 -23.48 -3.12
CA GLY A 85 14.50 -24.03 -4.45
C GLY A 85 13.34 -24.00 -5.46
N GLY A 86 12.15 -23.57 -5.04
CA GLY A 86 11.00 -23.34 -5.93
C GLY A 86 11.03 -21.94 -6.53
N ARG A 87 10.63 -21.83 -7.80
CA ARG A 87 10.38 -20.55 -8.50
C ARG A 87 9.61 -19.60 -7.57
N PRO A 88 10.05 -18.34 -7.38
CA PRO A 88 9.23 -17.37 -6.63
C PRO A 88 7.84 -17.33 -7.26
N PRO A 89 6.75 -17.20 -6.48
CA PRO A 89 5.39 -17.20 -7.01
C PRO A 89 5.35 -16.23 -8.18
N SER A 90 5.15 -16.79 -9.37
CA SER A 90 5.25 -16.03 -10.59
C SER A 90 4.00 -15.17 -10.71
N SER A 91 4.05 -14.09 -11.50
CA SER A 91 2.91 -13.19 -11.71
C SER A 91 1.60 -13.90 -12.13
N ARG A 92 1.69 -15.15 -12.58
CA ARG A 92 0.57 -16.01 -12.99
C ARG A 92 -0.08 -16.80 -11.85
N ASP A 93 0.58 -16.94 -10.71
CA ASP A 93 0.11 -17.79 -9.59
C ASP A 93 -0.69 -17.00 -8.54
N THR A 94 -0.81 -15.68 -8.72
CA THR A 94 -1.61 -14.80 -7.88
C THR A 94 -2.64 -14.05 -8.74
N PRO A 95 -3.96 -14.22 -8.52
CA PRO A 95 -5.03 -13.55 -9.28
C PRO A 95 -5.03 -12.01 -9.25
N ARG A 96 -4.05 -11.38 -8.57
CA ARG A 96 -4.04 -9.97 -8.16
C ARG A 96 -3.49 -8.99 -9.20
N PHE A 97 -2.66 -9.47 -10.13
CA PHE A 97 -1.91 -8.60 -11.06
C PHE A 97 -2.78 -7.59 -11.84
N PRO A 98 -3.99 -7.94 -12.32
CA PRO A 98 -4.81 -7.01 -13.08
C PRO A 98 -5.28 -5.78 -12.28
N ARG A 99 -5.54 -5.91 -10.96
CA ARG A 99 -6.05 -4.82 -10.12
C ARG A 99 -4.96 -3.83 -9.69
N CYS A 100 -3.76 -4.33 -9.39
CA CYS A 100 -2.60 -3.47 -9.10
C CYS A 100 -2.11 -2.71 -10.34
N GLU A 101 -2.22 -3.31 -11.54
CA GLU A 101 -1.82 -2.68 -12.81
C GLU A 101 -2.85 -1.65 -13.31
N ALA A 102 -4.13 -1.86 -12.99
CA ALA A 102 -5.22 -0.92 -13.30
C ALA A 102 -5.23 0.33 -12.38
N ALA A 103 -4.39 0.35 -11.34
CA ALA A 103 -4.21 1.54 -10.51
C ALA A 103 -3.59 2.68 -11.36
N PRO A 104 -4.21 3.89 -11.40
CA PRO A 104 -3.68 5.00 -12.16
C PRO A 104 -2.28 5.34 -11.65
N ARG A 105 -1.33 5.36 -12.59
CA ARG A 105 0.03 5.85 -12.35
C ARG A 105 -0.09 7.36 -12.24
N GLY A 106 0.28 7.91 -11.07
CA GLY A 106 0.22 9.35 -10.79
C GLY A 106 1.04 10.18 -11.77
#